data_AF-A0A5E6MRH3-F1
#
_entry.id   AF-A0A5E6MRH3-F1
#
_cell.length_a   1.000
_cell.length_b   1.000
_cell.length_c   1.000
_cell.angle_alpha   90.00
_cell.angle_beta   90.00
_cell.angle_gamma   90.00
#
_symmetry.space_group_name_H-M   'P 1'
#
loop_
_entity.id
_entity.type
_entity.pdbx_description
1 polymer ?
#
loop_
_entity_poly.entity_id
_entity_poly.type
_entity_poly.pdbx_seq_one_letter_code
_entity_poly.pdbx_strand_id
1 'polypeptide(L)'
;MLISQLPMMVDVDFELRLKIPGPEGAFHPIDITATCLWSHEDINPQHYDSGFRVLHAPEEYGQLINVLFHYFSFDPLQASA
;
A
#
# COMPACT_ATOMS: atom_id res chain seq x y z
N MET A 1 -1.25 4.42 -1.74
CA MET A 1 -2.00 5.60 -1.25
C MET A 1 -2.88 5.13 -0.11
N LEU A 2 -2.90 5.86 1.00
CA LEU A 2 -3.79 5.62 2.15
C LEU A 2 -4.90 6.67 2.13
N ILE A 3 -6.15 6.24 2.24
CA ILE A 3 -7.32 7.11 2.34
C ILE A 3 -7.72 7.21 3.83
N SER A 4 -7.85 8.41 4.35
CA SER A 4 -8.24 8.68 5.74
C SER A 4 -9.27 9.81 5.84
N GLN A 5 -9.99 9.87 6.96
CA GLN A 5 -10.93 10.99 7.25
C GLN A 5 -10.21 12.24 7.78
N LEU A 6 -8.97 12.08 8.21
CA LEU A 6 -8.14 13.13 8.77
C LEU A 6 -6.83 13.22 7.99
N PRO A 7 -6.24 14.41 7.85
CA PRO A 7 -4.93 14.56 7.24
C PRO A 7 -3.85 13.86 8.06
N MET A 8 -2.89 13.26 7.37
CA MET A 8 -1.71 12.65 7.98
C MET A 8 -0.59 13.70 8.10
N MET A 9 0.17 13.67 9.20
CA MET A 9 1.33 14.55 9.36
C MET A 9 2.40 14.20 8.33
N VAL A 10 2.85 15.17 7.54
CA VAL A 10 3.93 15.02 6.56
C VAL A 10 5.30 15.06 7.26
N ASP A 11 6.28 14.36 6.69
CA ASP A 11 7.65 14.19 7.22
C ASP A 11 7.71 13.46 8.58
N VAL A 12 6.64 12.74 8.93
CA VAL A 12 6.57 11.90 10.13
C VAL A 12 6.61 10.43 9.73
N ASP A 13 7.32 9.64 10.53
CA ASP A 13 7.37 8.19 10.42
C ASP A 13 6.20 7.54 11.15
N PHE A 14 5.53 6.61 10.47
CA PHE A 14 4.38 5.88 10.98
C PHE A 14 4.65 4.39 10.96
N GLU A 15 4.15 3.71 12.00
CA GLU A 15 3.97 2.26 12.01
C GLU A 15 2.62 1.94 11.36
N LEU A 16 2.66 1.26 10.22
CA LEU A 16 1.50 0.91 9.40
C LEU A 16 1.35 -0.60 9.29
N ARG A 17 0.10 -1.06 9.19
CA ARG A 17 -0.23 -2.48 8.97
C ARG A 17 -1.04 -2.67 7.71
N LEU A 18 -0.50 -3.44 6.78
CA LEU A 18 -1.27 -3.99 5.65
C LEU A 18 -2.01 -5.23 6.12
N LYS A 19 -3.30 -5.35 5.81
CA LYS A 19 -4.12 -6.53 6.11
C LYS A 19 -4.43 -7.25 4.81
N ILE A 20 -3.63 -8.25 4.47
CA ILE A 20 -3.81 -9.01 3.23
C ILE A 20 -4.90 -10.05 3.45
N PRO A 21 -5.95 -10.10 2.60
CA PRO A 21 -6.98 -11.13 2.68
C PRO A 21 -6.38 -12.52 2.48
N GLY A 22 -6.69 -13.45 3.39
CA GLY A 22 -6.32 -14.85 3.31
C GLY A 22 -7.54 -15.78 3.16
N PRO A 23 -7.32 -17.10 3.14
CA PRO A 23 -8.39 -18.10 3.09
C PRO A 23 -9.36 -17.96 4.26
N GLU A 24 -10.63 -18.31 4.03
CA GLU A 24 -11.66 -18.43 5.08
C GLU A 24 -11.85 -17.16 5.95
N GLY A 25 -11.57 -15.97 5.39
CA GLY A 25 -11.73 -14.70 6.09
C GLY A 25 -10.60 -14.36 7.06
N ALA A 26 -9.51 -15.14 7.06
CA ALA A 26 -8.29 -14.78 7.78
C ALA A 26 -7.62 -13.54 7.16
N PHE A 27 -6.83 -12.83 7.96
CA PHE A 27 -5.97 -11.75 7.48
C PHE A 27 -4.51 -12.08 7.78
N HIS A 28 -3.65 -11.83 6.82
CA HIS A 28 -2.21 -11.87 7.00
C HIS A 28 -1.70 -10.43 7.21
N PRO A 29 -1.26 -10.07 8.45
CA PRO A 29 -0.76 -8.73 8.73
C PRO A 29 0.69 -8.59 8.25
N ILE A 30 1.00 -7.47 7.59
CA ILE A 30 2.36 -7.07 7.25
C ILE A 30 2.58 -5.69 7.85
N ASP A 31 3.45 -5.61 8.85
CA ASP A 31 3.80 -4.36 9.52
C ASP A 31 4.98 -3.70 8.81
N ILE A 32 4.88 -2.40 8.56
CA ILE A 32 5.90 -1.59 7.90
C ILE A 32 6.08 -0.26 8.65
N THR A 33 7.29 0.27 8.64
CA THR A 33 7.56 1.66 9.02
C THR A 33 7.67 2.50 7.76
N ALA A 34 6.96 3.63 7.68
CA ALA A 34 6.98 4.48 6.49
C ALA A 34 6.83 5.97 6.83
N THR A 35 7.53 6.84 6.08
CA THR A 35 7.42 8.29 6.21
C THR A 35 6.29 8.80 5.31
N CYS A 36 5.38 9.61 5.85
CA CYS A 36 4.39 10.33 5.06
C CYS A 36 5.05 11.45 4.25
N LEU A 37 4.91 11.45 2.92
CA LEU A 37 5.49 12.46 2.04
C LEU A 37 4.51 13.57 1.67
N TRP A 38 3.22 13.27 1.69
CA TRP A 38 2.16 14.21 1.37
C TRP A 38 0.83 13.71 1.91
N SER A 39 -0.04 14.66 2.24
CA SER A 39 -1.44 14.40 2.60
C SER A 39 -2.30 15.53 2.04
N HIS A 40 -3.22 15.21 1.15
CA HIS A 40 -4.07 16.17 0.43
C HIS A 40 -5.53 15.74 0.52
N GLU A 41 -6.44 16.71 0.56
CA GLU A 41 -7.87 16.42 0.45
C GLU A 41 -8.17 15.80 -0.92
N ASP A 42 -8.93 14.69 -0.94
CA ASP A 42 -9.44 14.05 -2.16
C ASP A 42 -10.51 14.94 -2.81
N ILE A 43 -10.85 14.66 -4.07
CA ILE A 43 -11.96 15.29 -4.80
C ILE A 43 -13.28 15.11 -4.03
N ASN A 44 -13.41 14.01 -3.29
CA ASN A 44 -14.50 13.78 -2.36
C ASN A 44 -14.26 14.56 -1.05
N PRO A 45 -15.15 15.50 -0.68
CA PRO A 45 -15.01 16.25 0.57
C PRO A 45 -14.89 15.30 1.77
N GLN A 46 -14.08 15.67 2.77
CA GLN A 46 -13.87 14.92 4.03
C GLN A 46 -12.96 13.68 3.93
N HIS A 47 -12.37 13.39 2.77
CA HIS A 47 -11.38 12.35 2.63
C HIS A 47 -10.02 12.94 2.27
N TYR A 48 -8.96 12.32 2.77
CA TYR A 48 -7.58 12.70 2.50
C TYR A 48 -6.84 11.52 1.91
N ASP A 49 -6.13 11.78 0.82
CA ASP A 49 -5.17 10.86 0.24
C ASP A 49 -3.79 11.17 0.81
N SER A 50 -3.07 10.13 1.20
CA SER A 50 -1.71 10.25 1.72
C SER A 50 -0.75 9.26 1.04
N GLY A 51 0.44 9.74 0.72
CA GLY A 51 1.53 8.96 0.11
C GLY A 51 2.66 8.73 1.09
N PHE A 52 3.21 7.51 1.07
CA PHE A 52 4.24 7.09 2.01
C PHE A 52 5.46 6.51 1.28
N ARG A 53 6.63 6.76 1.85
CA ARG A 53 7.89 6.09 1.50
C ARG A 53 8.22 5.06 2.56
N VAL A 54 8.35 3.81 2.16
CA VAL A 54 8.71 2.72 3.07
C VAL A 54 10.14 2.91 3.59
N LEU A 55 10.33 2.78 4.90
CA LEU A 55 11.61 2.81 5.59
C LEU A 55 12.09 1.41 5.95
N HIS A 56 11.21 0.66 6.59
CA HIS A 56 11.46 -0.70 7.02
C HIS A 56 10.26 -1.56 6.66
N ALA A 57 10.53 -2.74 6.12
CA ALA A 57 9.52 -3.73 5.82
C ALA A 57 10.13 -5.13 5.94
N PRO A 58 9.32 -6.13 6.33
CA PRO A 58 9.78 -7.51 6.40
C PRO A 58 9.79 -8.13 4.99
N GLU A 59 10.32 -9.35 4.87
CA GLU A 59 10.49 -10.02 3.58
C GLU A 59 9.15 -10.22 2.84
N GLU A 60 8.10 -10.49 3.59
CA GLU A 60 6.74 -10.71 3.10
C GLU A 60 6.19 -9.50 2.34
N TYR A 61 6.62 -8.28 2.70
CA TYR A 61 6.27 -7.08 1.93
C TYR A 61 6.89 -7.14 0.53
N GLY A 62 8.16 -7.52 0.41
CA GLY A 62 8.83 -7.67 -0.89
C GLY A 62 8.19 -8.73 -1.76
N GLN A 63 7.80 -9.86 -1.15
CA GLN A 63 7.06 -10.93 -1.83
C GLN A 63 5.71 -10.43 -2.36
N LEU A 64 4.97 -9.66 -1.55
CA LEU A 64 3.71 -9.03 -1.97
C LEU A 64 3.93 -8.11 -3.18
N ILE A 65 4.93 -7.23 -3.11
CA ILE A 65 5.24 -6.31 -4.22
C ILE A 65 5.59 -7.09 -5.49
N ASN A 66 6.37 -8.17 -5.39
CA ASN A 66 6.71 -8.99 -6.56
C ASN A 66 5.47 -9.66 -7.18
N VAL A 67 4.56 -10.18 -6.35
CA VAL A 67 3.28 -10.74 -6.83
C VAL A 67 2.45 -9.68 -7.54
N LEU A 68 2.30 -8.50 -6.95
CA LEU A 68 1.55 -7.39 -7.57
C LEU A 68 2.21 -6.95 -8.88
N PHE A 69 3.54 -6.85 -8.91
CA PHE A 69 4.30 -6.49 -10.09
C PHE A 69 4.03 -7.48 -11.23
N HIS A 70 4.09 -8.78 -10.97
CA HIS A 70 3.78 -9.79 -11.99
C HIS A 70 2.31 -9.77 -12.41
N TYR A 71 1.38 -9.64 -11.48
CA TYR A 71 -0.06 -9.64 -11.76
C TYR A 71 -0.49 -8.46 -12.64
N PHE A 72 0.08 -7.27 -12.41
CA PHE A 72 -0.22 -6.06 -13.18
C PHE A 72 0.71 -5.81 -14.36
N SER A 73 1.68 -6.69 -14.60
CA SER A 73 2.51 -6.64 -15.79
C SER A 73 1.80 -7.33 -16.95
N PHE A 74 1.93 -6.76 -18.15
CA PHE A 74 1.52 -7.44 -19.37
C PHE A 74 2.66 -8.32 -19.85
N ASP A 75 2.45 -9.63 -19.94
CA ASP A 75 3.38 -10.51 -20.64
C ASP A 75 3.06 -10.48 -22.15
N PRO A 76 3.98 -9.97 -23.00
CA PRO A 76 3.75 -9.90 -24.44
C PRO A 76 3.52 -11.27 -25.11
N LEU A 77 3.81 -12.39 -24.44
CA LEU A 77 3.65 -13.74 -25.02
C LEU A 77 2.23 -14.31 -24.94
N GLN A 78 1.28 -13.65 -24.24
CA GLN A 78 -0.12 -14.07 -24.22
C GLN A 78 -1.02 -13.35 -25.24
N ALA A 79 -0.47 -12.43 -26.05
CA ALA A 79 -1.23 -11.66 -27.05
C ALA A 79 -1.40 -12.37 -28.42
N SER A 80 -1.27 -13.70 -28.47
CA SER A 80 -1.58 -14.50 -29.66
C SER A 80 -2.14 -15.86 -29.28
N ALA A 81 -3.47 -15.93 -29.12
CA ALA A 81 -4.26 -17.15 -29.26
C ALA A 81 -5.61 -16.79 -29.88
#